data_AF-A0A7W2INJ1-F1
#
_entry.id   AF-A0A7W2INJ1-F1
#
_cell.length_a   1.000
_cell.length_b   1.000
_cell.length_c   1.000
_cell.angle_alpha   90.00
_cell.angle_beta   90.00
_cell.angle_gamma   90.00
#
_symmetry.space_group_name_H-M   'P 1'
#
loop_
_entity.id
_entity.type
_entity.pdbx_description
1 polymer ?
#
loop_
_entity_poly.entity_id
_entity_poly.type
_entity_poly.pdbx_seq_one_letter_code
_entity_poly.pdbx_strand_id
1 'polypeptide(L)'
;GGEVLARKDYESAQADLAQASAETRRAAQRLSNLNAGPRDDGGFGLRAPIDGVVAERQLNPGQEVRPDLPNPLFVVTDLRHLWLVVDVPERGAGAIAAGQDVAL
;
A
#
# COMPACT_ATOMS: atom_id res chain seq x y z
N GLY A 1 -11.88 57.71 -11.24
CA GLY A 1 -12.38 56.55 -12.00
C GLY A 1 -11.39 55.39 -12.04
N GLY A 2 -10.10 55.63 -12.28
CA GLY A 2 -9.10 54.57 -12.51
C GLY A 2 -8.56 53.81 -11.28
N GLU A 3 -8.52 54.42 -10.09
CA GLU A 3 -7.97 53.75 -8.88
C GLU A 3 -8.82 52.57 -8.39
N VAL A 4 -10.14 52.66 -8.53
CA VAL A 4 -11.07 51.58 -8.10
C VAL A 4 -10.96 50.38 -9.03
N LEU A 5 -10.67 50.59 -10.31
CA LEU A 5 -10.43 49.52 -11.29
C LEU A 5 -9.11 48.79 -10.97
N ALA A 6 -8.02 49.53 -10.74
CA ALA A 6 -6.71 48.92 -10.44
C ALA A 6 -6.72 48.08 -9.16
N ARG A 7 -7.44 48.51 -8.12
CA ARG A 7 -7.57 47.74 -6.88
C ARG A 7 -8.41 46.47 -7.06
N LYS A 8 -9.52 46.57 -7.79
CA LYS A 8 -10.37 45.42 -8.11
C LYS A 8 -9.61 44.38 -8.94
N ASP A 9 -8.85 44.82 -9.93
CA ASP A 9 -8.04 43.94 -10.79
C ASP A 9 -6.95 43.22 -9.98
N TYR A 10 -6.33 43.91 -9.02
CA TYR A 10 -5.37 43.31 -8.10
C TYR A 10 -6.00 42.28 -7.15
N GLU A 11 -7.16 42.60 -6.57
CA GLU A 11 -7.92 41.68 -5.70
C GLU A 11 -8.37 40.44 -6.49
N SER A 12 -8.82 40.61 -7.74
CA SER A 12 -9.15 39.50 -8.65
C SER A 12 -7.92 38.64 -8.96
N ALA A 13 -6.78 39.23 -9.30
CA ALA A 13 -5.56 38.48 -9.58
C ALA A 13 -5.05 37.69 -8.35
N GLN A 14 -5.18 38.24 -7.14
CA GLN A 14 -4.88 37.48 -5.92
C GLN A 14 -5.84 36.30 -5.71
N ALA A 15 -7.14 36.49 -5.96
CA ALA A 15 -8.12 35.42 -5.85
C ALA A 15 -7.84 34.29 -6.85
N ASP A 16 -7.51 34.63 -8.09
CA ASP A 16 -7.15 33.68 -9.14
C ASP A 16 -5.91 32.87 -8.77
N LEU A 17 -4.86 33.54 -8.25
CA LEU A 17 -3.65 32.87 -7.76
C LEU A 17 -3.97 31.92 -6.58
N ALA A 18 -4.77 32.38 -5.62
CA ALA A 18 -5.15 31.57 -4.47
C ALA A 18 -5.91 30.32 -4.91
N GLN A 19 -6.85 30.46 -5.85
CA GLN A 19 -7.60 29.35 -6.43
C GLN A 19 -6.68 28.38 -7.17
N ALA A 20 -5.83 28.87 -8.07
CA ALA A 20 -4.88 28.05 -8.80
C ALA A 20 -3.96 27.26 -7.85
N SER A 21 -3.45 27.91 -6.80
CA SER A 21 -2.61 27.24 -5.79
C SER A 21 -3.34 26.12 -5.04
N ALA A 22 -4.65 26.29 -4.81
CA ALA A 22 -5.47 25.30 -4.13
C ALA A 22 -5.76 24.12 -5.05
N GLU A 23 -6.02 24.37 -6.33
CA GLU A 23 -6.19 23.34 -7.35
C GLU A 23 -4.91 22.52 -7.54
N THR A 24 -3.73 23.16 -7.62
CA THR A 24 -2.44 22.47 -7.71
C THR A 24 -2.19 21.59 -6.48
N ARG A 25 -2.44 22.10 -5.27
CA ARG A 25 -2.31 21.29 -4.04
C ARG A 25 -3.24 20.09 -4.04
N ARG A 26 -4.50 20.26 -4.44
CA ARG A 26 -5.46 19.16 -4.56
C ARG A 26 -5.00 18.12 -5.58
N ALA A 27 -4.46 18.54 -6.72
CA ALA A 27 -3.93 17.64 -7.73
C ALA A 27 -2.71 16.85 -7.23
N ALA A 28 -1.76 17.51 -6.56
CA ALA A 28 -0.58 16.87 -5.98
C ALA A 28 -0.95 15.86 -4.88
N GLN A 29 -1.93 16.20 -4.01
CA GLN A 29 -2.43 15.28 -2.99
C GLN A 29 -3.09 14.03 -3.61
N ARG A 30 -3.87 14.19 -4.69
CA ARG A 30 -4.45 13.04 -5.40
C ARG A 30 -3.35 12.13 -5.96
N LEU A 31 -2.31 12.70 -6.54
CA LEU A 31 -1.18 11.92 -7.07
C LEU A 31 -0.42 11.18 -5.96
N SER A 32 -0.18 11.84 -4.83
CA SER A 32 0.44 11.23 -3.65
C SER A 32 -0.38 10.06 -3.10
N ASN A 33 -1.71 10.18 -3.06
CA ASN A 33 -2.60 9.12 -2.58
C ASN A 33 -2.64 7.90 -3.50
N LEU A 34 -2.31 8.07 -4.78
CA LEU A 34 -2.28 6.99 -5.76
C LEU A 34 -0.98 6.15 -5.70
N ASN A 35 0.00 6.53 -4.85
CA ASN A 35 1.35 5.94 -4.86
C ASN A 35 1.96 5.88 -6.28
N ALA A 36 1.58 6.82 -7.15
CA ALA A 36 2.13 6.92 -8.49
C ALA A 36 3.63 7.26 -8.37
N GLY A 37 4.48 6.28 -8.68
CA GLY A 37 5.92 6.50 -8.72
C GLY A 37 6.29 7.53 -9.80
N PRO A 38 7.55 8.02 -9.83
CA PRO A 38 8.00 9.07 -10.75
C PRO A 38 7.90 8.75 -12.27
N ARG A 39 7.38 7.59 -12.65
CA ARG A 39 7.21 7.16 -14.04
C ARG A 39 5.72 6.98 -14.30
N ASP A 40 5.16 7.98 -14.94
CA ASP A 40 3.73 8.13 -15.24
C ASP A 40 3.39 7.37 -16.53
N ASP A 41 3.42 6.03 -16.47
CA ASP A 41 2.90 5.16 -17.53
C ASP A 41 1.44 4.73 -17.26
N GLY A 42 0.79 5.34 -16.27
CA GLY A 42 -0.55 4.95 -15.79
C GLY A 42 -0.59 3.62 -15.04
N GLY A 43 0.56 3.01 -14.75
CA GLY A 43 0.66 1.76 -14.01
C GLY A 43 0.66 1.95 -12.49
N PHE A 44 -0.03 1.06 -11.77
CA PHE A 44 0.04 0.95 -10.32
C PHE A 44 1.06 -0.11 -9.91
N GLY A 45 2.15 0.31 -9.25
CA GLY A 45 3.18 -0.60 -8.74
C GLY A 45 2.77 -1.25 -7.43
N LEU A 46 2.29 -2.50 -7.48
CA LEU A 46 2.03 -3.31 -6.29
C LEU A 46 3.36 -3.87 -5.73
N ARG A 47 3.70 -3.55 -4.48
CA ARG A 47 4.94 -3.99 -3.81
C ARG A 47 4.64 -4.80 -2.57
N ALA A 48 5.44 -5.86 -2.34
CA ALA A 48 5.43 -6.59 -1.08
C ALA A 48 6.10 -5.75 0.03
N PRO A 49 5.56 -5.75 1.26
CA PRO A 49 6.13 -5.00 2.38
C PRO A 49 7.31 -5.71 3.07
N ILE A 50 7.62 -6.95 2.68
CA ILE A 50 8.67 -7.79 3.25
C ILE A 50 9.49 -8.44 2.14
N ASP A 51 10.75 -8.76 2.44
CA ASP A 51 11.56 -9.66 1.62
C ASP A 51 11.06 -11.10 1.77
N GLY A 52 11.16 -11.89 0.70
CA GLY A 52 10.75 -13.29 0.73
C GLY A 52 10.65 -13.93 -0.65
N VAL A 53 10.00 -15.08 -0.69
CA VAL A 53 9.69 -15.82 -1.93
C VAL A 53 8.17 -15.82 -2.17
N VAL A 54 7.77 -15.87 -3.45
CA VAL A 54 6.36 -16.03 -3.82
C VAL A 54 5.97 -17.50 -3.64
N ALA A 55 5.23 -17.80 -2.57
CA ALA A 55 4.74 -19.14 -2.27
C ALA A 55 3.49 -19.48 -3.12
N GLU A 56 2.64 -18.48 -3.39
CA GLU A 56 1.42 -18.64 -4.19
C GLU A 56 1.18 -17.44 -5.11
N ARG A 57 0.52 -17.70 -6.25
CA ARG A 57 0.03 -16.70 -7.21
C ARG A 57 -1.40 -17.04 -7.60
N GLN A 58 -2.32 -16.11 -7.40
CA GLN A 58 -3.77 -16.30 -7.59
C GLN A 58 -4.36 -15.46 -8.75
N LEU A 59 -3.53 -14.97 -9.67
CA LEU A 59 -3.97 -14.15 -10.81
C LEU A 59 -3.16 -14.41 -12.07
N ASN A 60 -3.76 -14.26 -13.25
CA ASN A 60 -3.08 -14.34 -14.54
C ASN A 60 -2.83 -12.95 -15.16
N PRO A 61 -1.83 -12.80 -16.06
CA PRO A 61 -1.64 -11.55 -16.79
C PRO A 61 -2.91 -11.12 -17.54
N GLY A 62 -3.26 -9.83 -17.47
CA GLY A 62 -4.46 -9.28 -18.08
C GLY A 62 -5.77 -9.51 -17.30
N GLN A 63 -5.72 -10.21 -16.17
CA GLN A 63 -6.86 -10.37 -15.28
C GLN A 63 -7.16 -9.05 -14.55
N GLU A 64 -8.43 -8.65 -14.55
CA GLU A 64 -8.88 -7.49 -13.78
C GLU A 64 -8.77 -7.76 -12.27
N VAL A 65 -8.22 -6.79 -11.54
CA VAL A 65 -8.03 -6.85 -10.09
C VAL A 65 -8.89 -5.77 -9.45
N ARG A 66 -9.75 -6.18 -8.51
CA ARG A 66 -10.61 -5.29 -7.73
C ARG A 66 -10.21 -5.30 -6.26
N PRO A 67 -10.33 -4.17 -5.53
CA PRO A 67 -9.88 -4.06 -4.14
C PRO A 67 -10.72 -4.87 -3.14
N ASP A 68 -11.92 -5.33 -3.54
CA ASP A 68 -12.84 -6.13 -2.73
C ASP A 68 -12.67 -7.65 -2.93
N LEU A 69 -11.64 -8.09 -3.66
CA LEU A 69 -11.32 -9.50 -3.80
C LEU A 69 -10.96 -10.10 -2.42
N PRO A 70 -11.59 -11.21 -2.01
CA PRO A 70 -11.36 -11.81 -0.69
C PRO A 70 -10.01 -12.51 -0.59
N ASN A 71 -9.46 -12.95 -1.72
CA ASN A 71 -8.22 -13.72 -1.77
C ASN A 71 -7.03 -12.83 -2.13
N PRO A 72 -5.86 -13.07 -1.52
CA PRO A 72 -4.66 -12.34 -1.88
C PRO A 72 -4.22 -12.68 -3.31
N LEU A 73 -3.63 -11.70 -3.98
CA LEU A 73 -3.06 -11.84 -5.33
C LEU A 73 -1.81 -12.72 -5.33
N PHE A 74 -0.97 -12.54 -4.31
CA PHE A 74 0.26 -13.28 -4.07
C PHE A 74 0.41 -13.54 -2.58
N VAL A 75 1.01 -14.67 -2.23
CA VAL A 75 1.47 -14.95 -0.87
C VAL A 75 3.00 -14.91 -0.89
N VAL A 76 3.59 -13.98 -0.14
CA VAL A 76 5.04 -13.82 0.01
C VAL A 76 5.45 -14.27 1.40
N THR A 77 6.42 -15.18 1.46
CA THR A 77 6.88 -15.79 2.72
C THR A 77 8.41 -15.69 2.84
N ASP A 78 8.89 -15.36 4.04
CA ASP A 78 10.29 -15.50 4.42
C ASP A 78 10.55 -16.93 4.93
N LEU A 79 11.38 -17.69 4.23
CA LEU A 79 11.69 -19.10 4.56
C LEU A 79 12.87 -19.25 5.53
N ARG A 80 13.47 -18.16 6.01
CA ARG A 80 14.63 -18.22 6.94
C ARG A 80 14.25 -18.73 8.33
N HIS A 81 13.00 -18.54 8.74
CA HIS A 81 12.49 -19.00 10.04
C HIS A 81 11.13 -19.64 9.82
N LEU A 82 10.99 -20.90 10.20
CA LEU A 82 9.75 -21.66 10.08
C LEU A 82 9.27 -22.09 11.46
N TRP A 83 7.95 -22.15 11.62
CA TRP A 83 7.31 -22.74 12.80
C TRP A 83 6.99 -24.19 12.51
N LEU A 84 7.45 -25.09 13.39
CA LEU A 84 7.00 -26.47 13.42
C LEU A 84 5.86 -26.58 14.42
N VAL A 85 4.70 -27.03 13.96
CA VAL A 85 3.54 -27.32 14.82
C VAL A 85 3.45 -28.84 14.97
N VAL A 86 3.45 -29.31 16.20
CA VAL A 86 3.35 -30.74 16.53
C VAL A 86 2.12 -30.94 17.40
N ASP A 87 1.23 -31.83 16.97
CA ASP A 87 0.05 -32.20 17.76
C ASP A 87 0.45 -33.18 18.85
N VAL A 88 0.15 -32.85 20.11
CA VAL A 88 0.45 -33.69 21.27
C VAL A 88 -0.86 -34.26 21.83
N PRO A 89 -1.03 -35.59 21.87
CA PRO A 89 -2.17 -36.22 22.52
C PRO A 89 -2.22 -35.88 24.02
N GLU A 90 -3.41 -35.79 24.60
CA GLU A 90 -3.61 -35.41 26.01
C GLU A 90 -2.75 -36.24 27.00
N ARG A 91 -2.60 -37.54 26.74
CA ARG A 91 -1.77 -38.44 27.57
C ARG A 91 -0.29 -38.05 27.59
N GLY A 92 0.19 -37.37 26.56
CA GLY A 92 1.57 -36.89 26.43
C GLY A 92 1.73 -35.41 26.79
N ALA A 93 0.65 -34.66 26.98
CA ALA A 93 0.71 -33.21 27.22
C ALA A 93 1.48 -32.86 28.50
N GLY A 94 1.36 -33.68 29.55
CA GLY A 94 2.09 -33.49 30.81
C GLY A 94 3.61 -33.70 30.72
N ALA A 95 4.10 -34.28 29.63
CA ALA A 95 5.53 -34.52 29.38
C ALA A 95 6.19 -33.43 28.53
N ILE A 96 5.46 -32.35 28.20
CA ILE A 96 5.96 -31.25 27.37
C ILE A 96 6.15 -29.98 28.20
N ALA A 97 7.30 -29.33 28.03
CA ALA A 97 7.59 -28.03 28.63
C ALA A 97 8.22 -27.06 27.60
N ALA A 98 8.04 -25.76 27.81
CA ALA A 98 8.69 -24.74 27.00
C ALA A 98 10.22 -24.82 27.15
N GLY A 99 10.94 -24.73 26.03
CA GLY A 99 12.40 -24.83 25.99
C GLY A 99 12.94 -26.26 26.02
N GLN A 100 12.07 -27.27 25.95
CA GLN A 100 12.48 -28.66 25.80
C GLN A 100 13.18 -28.88 24.45
N ASP A 101 14.29 -29.61 24.47
CA ASP A 101 14.99 -29.99 23.24
C ASP A 101 14.12 -30.92 22.39
N VAL A 102 14.10 -30.63 21.09
CA VAL A 102 13.38 -31.41 20.09
C VAL A 102 14.40 -31.89 19.05
N ALA A 103 14.43 -33.20 18.82
CA ALA A 103 15.12 -33.80 17.69
C ALA A 103 14.10 -34.07 16.57
N LEU A 104 14.47 -33.68 15.35
CA LEU A 104 13.72 -33.93 14.11
C LEU A 104 14.13 -35.27 13.48
#